data_AF-A0A662UHD5-F1
#
_entry.id   AF-A0A662UHD5-F1
#
_cell.length_a   1.000
_cell.length_b   1.000
_cell.length_c   1.000
_cell.angle_alpha   90.00
_cell.angle_beta   90.00
_cell.angle_gamma   90.00
#
_symmetry.space_group_name_H-M   'P 1'
#
loop_
_entity.id
_entity.type
_entity.pdbx_description
1 polymer ?
#
loop_
_entity_poly.entity_id
_entity_poly.type
_entity_poly.pdbx_seq_one_letter_code
_entity_poly.pdbx_strand_id
1 'polypeptide(L)'
;MKPLFVVYGAFTEGGEYREYFDVILTDEGVVLVDIGKLPRIFKKRPALPRLVERQLLRIFKERYRVMYTSEQIEELVRRYGAKFIPKKEIRQVVLRDYELTLSQALAKVFKNSKEKLLLMEVVCTSGRVLRLFTALKLKERLKKSLKSLGLEVVSG
;
A
#
# COMPACT_ATOMS: atom_id res chain seq x y z
N MET A 1 -9.57 9.85 14.03
CA MET A 1 -8.88 8.67 13.45
C MET A 1 -7.56 8.34 14.15
N LYS A 2 -7.47 7.22 14.89
CA LYS A 2 -6.23 6.74 15.51
C LYS A 2 -5.50 5.73 14.61
N PRO A 3 -4.22 5.94 14.26
CA PRO A 3 -3.46 4.98 13.45
C PRO A 3 -3.12 3.73 14.26
N LEU A 4 -3.40 2.55 13.70
CA LEU A 4 -3.05 1.25 14.27
C LEU A 4 -1.84 0.63 13.58
N PHE A 5 -1.74 0.81 12.25
CA PHE A 5 -0.65 0.25 11.47
C PHE A 5 -0.49 0.98 10.14
N VAL A 6 0.74 1.11 9.66
CA VAL A 6 1.05 1.77 8.40
C VAL A 6 1.82 0.81 7.49
N VAL A 7 1.30 0.57 6.30
CA VAL A 7 2.00 -0.10 5.20
C VAL A 7 2.64 0.96 4.34
N TYR A 8 3.96 1.03 4.39
CA TYR A 8 4.69 2.04 3.63
C TYR A 8 4.98 1.60 2.20
N GLY A 9 4.62 2.44 1.23
CA GLY A 9 4.88 2.23 -0.19
C GLY A 9 4.24 0.95 -0.73
N ALA A 10 3.00 0.67 -0.33
CA ALA A 10 2.15 -0.25 -1.08
C ALA A 10 1.94 0.32 -2.49
N PHE A 11 1.58 -0.52 -3.45
CA PHE A 11 1.35 -0.04 -4.80
C PHE A 11 0.24 -0.78 -5.52
N THR A 12 -0.34 -0.14 -6.53
CA THR A 12 -1.23 -0.79 -7.49
C THR A 12 -0.63 -0.72 -8.89
N GLU A 13 -0.98 -1.68 -9.75
CA GLU A 13 -0.52 -1.70 -11.14
C GLU A 13 -1.67 -1.30 -12.07
N GLY A 14 -1.43 -0.31 -12.94
CA GLY A 14 -2.42 0.21 -13.87
C GLY A 14 -1.77 0.68 -15.19
N GLY A 15 -2.01 -0.06 -16.27
CA GLY A 15 -1.48 0.26 -17.60
C GLY A 15 0.05 0.34 -17.63
N GLU A 16 0.57 1.48 -18.08
CA GLU A 16 2.01 1.75 -18.19
C GLU A 16 2.67 2.22 -16.89
N TYR A 17 1.92 2.32 -15.79
CA TYR A 17 2.40 2.94 -14.56
C TYR A 17 2.07 2.12 -13.33
N ARG A 18 2.81 2.44 -12.26
CA ARG A 18 2.59 1.99 -10.90
C ARG A 18 2.31 3.19 -10.03
N GLU A 19 1.23 3.12 -9.28
CA GLU A 19 0.86 4.16 -8.31
C GLU A 19 1.19 3.64 -6.92
N TYR A 20 1.86 4.48 -6.13
CA TYR A 20 2.35 4.15 -4.80
C TYR A 20 1.49 4.85 -3.74
N PHE A 21 1.25 4.14 -2.65
CA PHE A 21 0.42 4.59 -1.54
C PHE A 21 1.05 4.22 -0.21
N ASP A 22 0.89 5.09 0.77
CA ASP A 22 1.01 4.70 2.17
C ASP A 22 -0.39 4.34 2.63
N VAL A 23 -0.54 3.11 3.15
CA VAL A 23 -1.83 2.59 3.61
C VAL A 23 -1.85 2.64 5.11
N ILE A 24 -2.72 3.48 5.66
CA ILE A 24 -2.85 3.67 7.11
C ILE A 24 -4.12 2.94 7.54
N LEU A 25 -3.95 1.90 8.34
CA LEU A 25 -5.04 1.25 9.05
C LEU A 25 -5.33 2.08 10.30
N THR A 26 -6.56 2.57 10.41
CA THR A 26 -7.06 3.35 11.54
C THR A 26 -8.23 2.61 12.19
N ASP A 27 -8.54 2.94 13.43
CA ASP A 27 -9.73 2.47 14.15
C ASP A 27 -11.05 2.70 13.38
N GLU A 28 -11.11 3.72 12.52
CA GLU A 28 -12.29 4.07 11.73
C GLU A 28 -12.32 3.45 10.31
N GLY A 29 -11.20 2.94 9.79
CA GLY A 29 -11.11 2.43 8.43
C GLY A 29 -9.71 2.47 7.83
N VAL A 30 -9.63 2.53 6.50
CA VAL A 30 -8.37 2.52 5.74
C VAL A 30 -8.18 3.86 5.04
N VAL A 31 -7.04 4.51 5.28
CA VAL A 31 -6.64 5.73 4.56
C VAL A 31 -5.53 5.38 3.56
N LEU A 32 -5.66 5.88 2.34
CA LEU A 32 -4.67 5.76 1.28
C LEU A 32 -4.10 7.15 1.00
N VAL A 33 -2.83 7.32 1.32
CA VAL A 33 -2.08 8.54 1.02
C VAL A 33 -1.35 8.32 -0.30
N ASP A 34 -1.69 9.09 -1.33
CA ASP A 34 -1.00 9.02 -2.61
C ASP A 34 0.43 9.54 -2.46
N ILE A 35 1.39 8.70 -2.83
CA ILE A 35 2.82 9.00 -2.81
C ILE A 35 3.31 9.44 -4.20
N GLY A 36 2.58 9.07 -5.25
CA GLY A 36 2.88 9.39 -6.63
C GLY A 36 2.94 8.16 -7.51
N LYS A 37 3.26 8.42 -8.78
CA LYS A 37 3.16 7.48 -9.88
C LYS A 37 4.49 7.35 -10.61
N LEU A 38 4.94 6.13 -10.85
CA LEU A 38 6.16 5.84 -11.60
C LEU A 38 5.86 4.96 -12.82
N PRO A 39 6.54 5.14 -13.95
CA PRO A 39 6.38 4.26 -15.11
C PRO A 39 6.75 2.81 -14.75
N ARG A 40 6.02 1.84 -15.32
CA ARG A 40 6.45 0.43 -15.29
C ARG A 40 7.75 0.31 -16.05
N ILE A 41 8.65 -0.52 -15.53
CA ILE A 41 9.98 -0.78 -16.09
C ILE A 41 9.90 -1.56 -17.43
N PHE A 42 8.71 -1.79 -18.01
CA PHE A 42 8.57 -2.57 -19.24
C PHE A 42 8.86 -1.77 -20.52
N LYS A 43 10.11 -1.91 -20.96
CA LYS A 43 10.59 -2.12 -22.35
C LYS A 43 10.64 -0.99 -23.39
N LYS A 44 10.03 0.20 -23.28
CA LYS A 44 10.05 1.14 -24.44
C LYS A 44 10.46 2.60 -24.29
N ARG A 45 10.84 3.11 -23.11
CA ARG A 45 11.54 4.40 -22.91
C ARG A 45 12.40 4.27 -21.65
N PRO A 46 13.52 4.99 -21.48
CA PRO A 46 14.52 4.59 -20.51
C PRO A 46 13.85 4.43 -19.14
N ALA A 47 13.89 3.21 -18.61
CA ALA A 47 13.35 2.92 -17.30
C ALA A 47 14.02 3.88 -16.30
N LEU A 48 13.23 4.46 -15.39
CA LEU A 48 13.75 5.39 -14.40
C LEU A 48 15.00 4.76 -13.74
N PRO A 49 16.15 5.46 -13.68
CA PRO A 49 17.33 4.88 -13.06
C PRO A 49 17.01 4.47 -11.62
N ARG A 50 17.34 3.24 -11.24
CA ARG A 50 16.92 2.60 -9.97
C ARG A 50 17.23 3.42 -8.72
N LEU A 51 18.33 4.17 -8.75
CA LEU A 51 18.74 5.06 -7.67
C LEU A 51 17.73 6.19 -7.45
N VAL A 52 17.14 6.68 -8.54
CA VAL A 52 16.14 7.75 -8.55
C VAL A 52 14.82 7.23 -7.99
N GLU A 53 14.34 6.06 -8.41
CA GLU A 53 13.13 5.44 -7.82
C GLU A 53 13.31 5.20 -6.30
N ARG A 54 14.50 4.72 -5.89
CA ARG A 54 14.81 4.52 -4.46
C ARG A 54 14.83 5.83 -3.67
N GLN A 55 15.46 6.87 -4.21
CA GLN A 55 15.52 8.18 -3.58
C GLN A 55 14.14 8.82 -3.52
N LEU A 56 13.35 8.72 -4.58
CA LEU A 56 11.97 9.20 -4.62
C LEU A 56 11.12 8.51 -3.55
N LEU A 57 11.12 7.17 -3.52
CA LEU A 57 10.39 6.42 -2.49
C LEU A 57 10.88 6.73 -1.07
N ARG A 58 12.18 7.02 -0.88
CA ARG A 58 12.71 7.43 0.43
C ARG A 58 12.22 8.82 0.82
N ILE A 59 12.37 9.80 -0.08
CA ILE A 59 11.94 11.19 0.12
C ILE A 59 10.43 11.23 0.39
N PHE A 60 9.64 10.47 -0.35
CA PHE A 60 8.20 10.41 -0.13
C PHE A 60 7.84 9.78 1.22
N LYS A 61 8.50 8.69 1.63
CA LYS A 61 8.30 8.10 2.96
C LYS A 61 8.69 9.05 4.08
N GLU A 62 9.74 9.83 3.90
CA GLU A 62 10.18 10.84 4.87
C GLU A 62 9.20 12.02 4.94
N ARG A 63 8.64 12.45 3.81
CA ARG A 63 7.73 13.60 3.70
C ARG A 63 6.44 13.44 4.51
N TYR A 64 5.85 12.24 4.52
CA TYR A 64 4.54 12.03 5.16
C TYR A 64 4.62 11.32 6.51
N ARG A 65 5.76 10.72 6.87
CA ARG A 65 5.92 9.98 8.14
C ARG A 65 5.60 10.81 9.38
N VAL A 66 5.98 12.09 9.35
CA VAL A 66 5.71 13.01 10.46
C VAL A 66 4.22 13.33 10.61
N MET A 67 3.41 13.08 9.57
CA MET A 67 1.97 13.36 9.53
C MET A 67 1.08 12.17 9.90
N TYR A 68 1.65 11.03 10.29
CA TYR A 68 0.87 9.83 10.66
C TYR A 68 0.52 9.81 12.16
N THR A 69 0.11 10.97 12.66
CA THR A 69 -0.49 11.17 13.98
C THR A 69 -2.01 11.27 13.84
N SER A 70 -2.77 11.05 14.91
CA SER A 70 -4.24 11.04 14.84
C SER A 70 -4.83 12.35 14.27
N GLU A 71 -4.29 13.48 14.69
CA GLU A 71 -4.74 14.82 14.27
C GLU A 71 -4.40 15.11 12.80
N GLN A 72 -3.22 14.68 12.35
CA GLN A 72 -2.75 14.96 11.00
C GLN A 72 -3.31 14.00 9.95
N ILE A 73 -3.74 12.78 10.34
CA ILE A 73 -4.42 11.86 9.41
C ILE A 73 -5.74 12.45 8.93
N GLU A 74 -6.50 13.08 9.82
CA GLU A 74 -7.74 13.77 9.44
C GLU A 74 -7.46 14.94 8.50
N GLU A 75 -6.35 15.65 8.71
CA GLU A 75 -5.89 16.70 7.81
C GLU A 75 -5.45 16.16 6.44
N LEU A 76 -4.79 15.00 6.40
CA LEU A 76 -4.43 14.30 5.16
C LEU A 76 -5.66 13.97 4.31
N VAL A 77 -6.74 13.50 4.95
CA VAL A 77 -8.01 13.22 4.27
C VAL A 77 -8.70 14.51 3.80
N ARG A 78 -8.77 15.53 4.67
CA ARG A 78 -9.53 16.76 4.39
C ARG A 78 -8.85 17.72 3.42
N ARG A 79 -7.54 17.92 3.56
CA ARG A 79 -6.79 18.97 2.84
C ARG A 79 -5.89 18.41 1.74
N TYR A 80 -5.32 17.23 1.95
CA TYR A 80 -4.33 16.66 1.04
C TYR A 80 -4.90 15.56 0.12
N GLY A 81 -6.22 15.36 0.14
CA GLY A 81 -6.92 14.47 -0.78
C GLY A 81 -6.63 12.98 -0.57
N ALA A 82 -6.14 12.58 0.61
CA ALA A 82 -6.00 11.18 0.94
C ALA A 82 -7.35 10.48 0.90
N LYS A 83 -7.40 9.31 0.28
CA LYS A 83 -8.66 8.58 0.10
C LYS A 83 -8.95 7.78 1.36
N PHE A 84 -10.09 8.06 2.00
CA PHE A 84 -10.57 7.30 3.14
C PHE A 84 -11.62 6.26 2.71
N ILE A 85 -11.49 5.03 3.20
CA ILE A 85 -12.46 3.95 3.06
C ILE A 85 -12.95 3.63 4.48
N PRO A 86 -14.18 4.04 4.85
CA PRO A 86 -14.74 3.76 6.15
C PRO A 86 -14.83 2.26 6.42
N LYS A 87 -14.59 1.83 7.65
CA LYS A 87 -14.71 0.43 8.06
C LYS A 87 -16.06 -0.19 7.66
N LYS A 88 -17.16 0.55 7.82
CA LYS A 88 -18.52 0.10 7.44
C LYS A 88 -18.70 -0.20 5.95
N GLU A 89 -17.84 0.35 5.10
CA GLU A 89 -17.85 0.12 3.66
C GLU A 89 -16.93 -1.03 3.25
N ILE A 90 -16.15 -1.59 4.19
CA ILE A 90 -15.26 -2.72 3.93
C ILE A 90 -16.01 -3.99 4.30
N ARG A 91 -16.30 -4.83 3.29
CA ARG A 91 -16.90 -6.14 3.51
C ARG A 91 -15.86 -7.11 4.06
N GLN A 92 -14.72 -7.21 3.39
CA GLN A 92 -13.63 -8.10 3.77
C GLN A 92 -12.31 -7.62 3.20
N VAL A 93 -11.21 -8.08 3.81
CA VAL A 93 -9.86 -7.92 3.26
C VAL A 93 -9.29 -9.30 2.93
N VAL A 94 -8.87 -9.47 1.68
CA VAL A 94 -8.25 -10.72 1.20
C VAL A 94 -6.74 -10.53 1.15
N LEU A 95 -6.00 -11.41 1.82
CA LEU A 95 -4.54 -11.44 1.84
C LEU A 95 -4.07 -12.70 1.12
N ARG A 96 -3.35 -12.55 0.01
CA ARG A 96 -2.84 -13.68 -0.78
C ARG A 96 -1.35 -13.60 -0.99
N ASP A 97 -0.69 -14.73 -0.81
CA ASP A 97 0.70 -14.88 -1.23
C ASP A 97 0.77 -14.74 -2.75
N TYR A 98 1.66 -13.85 -3.20
CA TYR A 98 1.84 -13.61 -4.62
C TYR A 98 3.22 -14.13 -4.99
N GLU A 99 3.26 -15.08 -5.93
CA GLU A 99 4.46 -15.85 -6.25
C GLU A 99 5.58 -14.98 -6.86
N LEU A 100 5.21 -13.85 -7.45
CA LEU A 100 6.17 -12.87 -7.92
C LEU A 100 6.91 -12.24 -6.74
N THR A 101 8.23 -12.19 -6.83
CA THR A 101 9.02 -11.51 -5.83
C THR A 101 8.84 -10.00 -5.94
N LEU A 102 8.98 -9.30 -4.83
CA LEU A 102 9.05 -7.84 -4.78
C LEU A 102 10.16 -7.35 -5.73
N SER A 103 11.23 -8.12 -5.91
CA SER A 103 12.31 -7.86 -6.87
C SER A 103 11.94 -8.10 -8.35
N GLN A 104 10.99 -8.98 -8.66
CA GLN A 104 10.46 -9.18 -10.01
C GLN A 104 9.42 -8.11 -10.37
N ALA A 105 8.59 -7.69 -9.42
CA ALA A 105 7.71 -6.54 -9.63
C ALA A 105 8.49 -5.21 -9.64
N LEU A 106 9.51 -5.03 -8.79
CA LEU A 106 10.36 -3.84 -8.76
C LEU A 106 11.60 -3.93 -9.68
N ALA A 107 11.70 -4.93 -10.55
CA ALA A 107 12.84 -5.22 -11.42
C ALA A 107 14.24 -4.96 -10.79
N LYS A 108 14.79 -6.00 -10.13
CA LYS A 108 16.20 -6.13 -9.70
C LYS A 108 16.67 -5.12 -8.63
N VAL A 109 15.82 -4.79 -7.65
CA VAL A 109 16.19 -3.97 -6.47
C VAL A 109 17.06 -4.72 -5.47
N PHE A 110 17.04 -6.06 -5.49
CA PHE A 110 17.89 -6.86 -4.63
C PHE A 110 18.54 -7.95 -5.46
N LYS A 111 19.87 -7.94 -5.57
CA LYS A 111 20.62 -9.11 -6.04
C LYS A 111 20.39 -10.35 -5.16
N ASN A 112 19.60 -10.25 -4.08
CA ASN A 112 19.33 -11.33 -3.11
C ASN A 112 17.95 -11.30 -2.41
N SER A 113 16.97 -10.45 -2.77
CA SER A 113 15.65 -10.53 -2.08
C SER A 113 14.74 -11.51 -2.80
N LYS A 114 14.65 -12.69 -2.18
CA LYS A 114 13.55 -13.65 -2.32
C LYS A 114 12.27 -13.14 -1.62
N GLU A 115 12.20 -11.83 -1.31
CA GLU A 115 11.06 -11.26 -0.60
C GLU A 115 9.85 -11.31 -1.53
N LYS A 116 8.92 -12.20 -1.22
CA LYS A 116 7.69 -12.41 -1.98
C LYS A 116 6.74 -11.23 -1.78
N LEU A 117 5.80 -11.08 -2.70
CA LEU A 117 4.75 -10.10 -2.60
C LEU A 117 3.55 -10.65 -1.82
N LEU A 118 2.87 -9.74 -1.14
CA LEU A 118 1.54 -9.93 -0.62
C LEU A 118 0.59 -9.09 -1.46
N LEU A 119 -0.43 -9.74 -2.02
CA LEU A 119 -1.59 -9.06 -2.56
C LEU A 119 -2.58 -8.84 -1.41
N MET A 120 -2.96 -7.58 -1.20
CA MET A 120 -4.03 -7.15 -0.32
C MET A 120 -5.17 -6.62 -1.16
N GLU A 121 -6.32 -7.28 -1.11
CA GLU A 121 -7.55 -6.82 -1.75
C GLU A 121 -8.51 -6.30 -0.67
N VAL A 122 -8.84 -5.00 -0.72
CA VAL A 122 -9.90 -4.42 0.10
C VAL A 122 -11.19 -4.49 -0.71
N VAL A 123 -12.11 -5.35 -0.29
CA VAL A 123 -13.39 -5.56 -0.96
C VAL A 123 -14.44 -4.69 -0.27
N CYS A 124 -14.96 -3.71 -0.99
CA CYS A 124 -16.00 -2.83 -0.48
C CYS A 124 -17.39 -3.47 -0.59
N THR A 125 -18.33 -3.03 0.26
CA THR A 125 -19.74 -3.45 0.22
C THR A 125 -20.42 -3.08 -1.10
N SER A 126 -19.96 -2.04 -1.77
CA SER A 126 -20.41 -1.62 -3.11
C SER A 126 -19.95 -2.55 -4.25
N GLY A 127 -19.13 -3.56 -3.97
CA GLY A 127 -18.54 -4.44 -4.98
C GLY A 127 -17.23 -3.91 -5.58
N ARG A 128 -16.82 -2.67 -5.25
CA ARG A 128 -15.51 -2.14 -5.64
C ARG A 128 -14.40 -2.93 -4.95
N VAL A 129 -13.38 -3.33 -5.70
CA VAL A 129 -12.17 -4.00 -5.16
C VAL A 129 -10.95 -3.12 -5.37
N LEU A 130 -10.24 -2.82 -4.29
CA LEU A 130 -8.95 -2.16 -4.34
C LEU A 130 -7.84 -3.20 -4.18
N ARG A 131 -6.94 -3.29 -5.16
CA ARG A 131 -5.81 -4.22 -5.16
C ARG A 131 -4.50 -3.49 -4.88
N LEU A 132 -3.83 -3.91 -3.81
CA LEU A 132 -2.57 -3.33 -3.36
C LEU A 132 -1.54 -4.43 -3.16
N PHE A 133 -0.33 -4.21 -3.67
CA PHE A 133 0.81 -5.07 -3.47
C PHE A 133 1.72 -4.49 -2.39
N THR A 134 2.23 -5.35 -1.51
CA THR A 134 3.19 -4.99 -0.46
C THR A 134 4.11 -6.16 -0.15
N ALA A 135 4.99 -6.02 0.85
CA ALA A 135 5.94 -7.04 1.26
C ALA A 135 5.26 -8.18 2.05
N LEU A 136 5.52 -9.44 1.67
CA LEU A 136 4.93 -10.62 2.33
C LEU A 136 5.20 -10.71 3.83
N LYS A 137 6.37 -10.24 4.28
CA LYS A 137 6.71 -10.21 5.71
C LYS A 137 5.72 -9.42 6.58
N LEU A 138 4.91 -8.54 5.98
CA LEU A 138 3.90 -7.77 6.70
C LEU A 138 2.59 -8.54 6.92
N LYS A 139 2.38 -9.71 6.28
CA LYS A 139 1.12 -10.48 6.29
C LYS A 139 0.57 -10.71 7.69
N GLU A 140 1.39 -11.24 8.61
CA GLU A 140 0.92 -11.57 9.96
C GLU A 140 0.58 -10.32 10.78
N ARG A 141 1.37 -9.25 10.65
CA ARG A 141 1.09 -7.99 11.34
C ARG A 141 -0.18 -7.33 10.78
N LEU A 142 -0.33 -7.32 9.46
CA LEU A 142 -1.53 -6.86 8.77
C LEU A 142 -2.77 -7.63 9.21
N LYS A 143 -2.69 -8.96 9.22
CA LYS A 143 -3.79 -9.84 9.65
C LYS A 143 -4.22 -9.53 11.08
N LYS A 144 -3.26 -9.35 12.01
CA LYS A 144 -3.56 -8.97 13.39
C LYS A 144 -4.24 -7.60 13.48
N SER A 145 -3.70 -6.59 12.79
CA SER A 145 -4.28 -5.24 12.79
C SER A 145 -5.68 -5.20 12.16
N LEU A 146 -5.90 -5.87 11.04
CA LEU A 146 -7.21 -5.95 10.39
C LEU A 146 -8.24 -6.70 11.26
N LYS A 147 -7.84 -7.78 11.93
CA LYS A 147 -8.70 -8.47 12.90
C LYS A 147 -9.04 -7.59 14.10
N SER A 148 -8.09 -6.80 14.62
CA SER A 148 -8.38 -5.85 15.72
C SER A 148 -9.37 -4.75 15.31
N LEU A 149 -9.50 -4.47 14.01
CA LEU A 149 -10.53 -3.58 13.49
C LEU A 149 -11.92 -4.23 13.40
N GLY A 150 -12.01 -5.53 13.64
CA GLY A 150 -13.23 -6.31 13.42
C GLY A 150 -13.54 -6.50 11.92
N LEU A 151 -12.53 -6.40 11.06
CA LEU A 151 -12.68 -6.70 9.63
C LEU A 151 -12.56 -8.20 9.40
N GLU A 152 -13.39 -8.73 8.51
CA GLU A 152 -13.23 -10.10 8.03
C GLU A 152 -11.95 -10.20 7.20
N VAL A 153 -11.06 -11.12 7.58
CA VAL A 153 -9.78 -11.33 6.88
C VAL A 153 -9.74 -12.74 6.31
N VAL A 154 -9.78 -12.84 4.98
CA VAL A 154 -9.57 -14.09 4.25
C VAL A 154 -8.09 -14.18 3.91
N SER A 155 -7.41 -15.25 4.31
CA SER A 155 -5.98 -15.44 4.04
C SER A 155 -5.78 -16.71 3.22
N GLY A 156 -5.13 -16.58 2.06
CA GLY A 156 -4.68 -17.70 1.23
C GLY A 156 -3.21 -17.56 0.85
#